data_AF-A0A3L7MZC6-F1
#
_entry.id   AF-A0A3L7MZC6-F1
#
_cell.length_a   1.000
_cell.length_b   1.000
_cell.length_c   1.000
_cell.angle_alpha   90.00
_cell.angle_beta   90.00
_cell.angle_gamma   90.00
#
_symmetry.space_group_name_H-M   'P 1'
#
loop_
_entity.id
_entity.type
_entity.pdbx_description
1 polymer ?
#
loop_
_entity_poly.entity_id
_entity_poly.type
_entity_poly.pdbx_seq_one_letter_code
_entity_poly.pdbx_strand_id
1 'polypeptide(L)'
;MYTVVALKCLGVKESSPEMQWALKQLLDLVIEEKGSIRLQPCVSPVWDTALATIAVADAGQPQDDLNLRKAVDWLLKKEVTGKIDCSTNYPDMKPAGWFFEYNNQFYPDIDDTAMVIIALVKTNSHNRPECIAAIERSVRWIFLMQNRDGGWGAFDKDIDQEFLTKVPFADHNAMLDPTCPDISARVLEALGELGYRSDEIHIQKAIEYIRCSQEPWGAWVGRWGVNYIYGTWQVLLGLKAVGFDMKAPMIIKAVQWLKGCQHQDGSWGETCATYNDPSLAGQGEATPSQTAWAILGLLAAGEENSDAVRKGISYLVNTQDSGGDWAEYFFTGTGFPKVFYLKYHYYRVYFPLMALSRYCRALGYAFKQNTY
;
A
#
# COMPACT_ATOMS: atom_id res chain seq x y z
N MET A 1 -6.39 21.63 -9.90
CA MET A 1 -6.90 22.98 -9.56
C MET A 1 -5.92 24.09 -9.92
N TYR A 2 -4.71 24.11 -9.36
CA TYR A 2 -3.77 25.23 -9.56
C TYR A 2 -3.36 25.49 -11.01
N THR A 3 -3.30 24.47 -11.87
CA THR A 3 -3.07 24.66 -13.32
C THR A 3 -4.13 25.57 -13.95
N VAL A 4 -5.41 25.39 -13.61
CA VAL A 4 -6.51 26.24 -14.11
C VAL A 4 -6.35 27.68 -13.62
N VAL A 5 -6.00 27.85 -12.34
CA VAL A 5 -5.75 29.18 -11.75
C VAL A 5 -4.59 29.86 -12.46
N ALA A 6 -3.46 29.17 -12.66
CA ALA A 6 -2.28 29.69 -13.33
C ALA A 6 -2.59 30.12 -14.77
N LEU A 7 -3.25 29.27 -15.56
CA LEU A 7 -3.67 29.60 -16.93
C LEU A 7 -4.56 30.84 -16.95
N LYS A 8 -5.51 30.95 -16.02
CA LYS A 8 -6.39 32.12 -15.91
C LYS A 8 -5.62 33.39 -15.56
N CYS A 9 -4.69 33.32 -14.62
CA CYS A 9 -3.82 34.45 -14.25
C CYS A 9 -2.91 34.88 -15.40
N LEU A 10 -2.49 33.95 -16.27
CA LEU A 10 -1.70 34.23 -17.48
C LEU A 10 -2.56 34.79 -18.63
N GLY A 11 -3.87 34.99 -18.45
CA GLY A 11 -4.77 35.52 -19.47
C GLY A 11 -5.10 34.51 -20.58
N VAL A 12 -4.89 33.22 -20.34
CA VAL A 12 -5.25 32.16 -21.29
C VAL A 12 -6.77 32.12 -21.44
N LYS A 13 -7.26 32.20 -22.69
CA LYS A 13 -8.69 32.22 -22.98
C LYS A 13 -9.36 30.93 -22.51
N GLU A 14 -10.59 31.03 -22.00
CA GLU A 14 -11.34 29.87 -21.53
C GLU A 14 -11.56 28.82 -22.64
N SER A 15 -11.71 29.25 -23.89
CA SER A 15 -11.88 28.37 -25.06
C SER A 15 -10.58 27.76 -25.59
N SER A 16 -9.41 28.06 -25.00
CA SER A 16 -8.14 27.48 -25.44
C SER A 16 -8.08 25.96 -25.15
N PRO A 17 -7.37 25.18 -25.99
CA PRO A 17 -7.22 23.74 -25.76
C PRO A 17 -6.65 23.39 -24.38
N GLU A 18 -5.65 24.14 -23.89
CA GLU A 18 -4.97 23.89 -22.63
C GLU A 18 -5.90 24.14 -21.42
N MET A 19 -6.70 25.22 -21.48
CA MET A 19 -7.68 25.51 -20.43
C MET A 19 -8.82 24.49 -20.42
N GLN A 20 -9.37 24.16 -21.59
CA GLN A 20 -10.44 23.16 -21.70
C GLN A 20 -9.98 21.79 -21.21
N TRP A 21 -8.73 21.41 -21.54
CA TRP A 21 -8.13 20.19 -21.01
C TRP A 21 -8.02 20.22 -19.49
N ALA A 22 -7.44 21.28 -18.91
CA ALA A 22 -7.26 21.39 -17.46
C ALA A 22 -8.59 21.43 -16.67
N LEU A 23 -9.61 22.11 -17.22
CA LEU A 23 -10.96 22.11 -16.65
C LEU A 23 -11.59 20.72 -16.72
N LYS A 24 -11.46 20.02 -17.84
CA LYS A 24 -11.95 18.64 -17.96
C LYS A 24 -11.33 17.73 -16.91
N GLN A 25 -10.00 17.77 -16.72
CA GLN A 25 -9.32 16.97 -15.70
C GLN A 25 -9.85 17.26 -14.29
N LEU A 26 -10.13 18.53 -13.97
CA LEU A 26 -10.72 18.91 -12.69
C LEU A 26 -12.16 18.39 -12.53
N LEU A 27 -12.98 18.51 -13.57
CA LEU A 27 -14.38 18.08 -13.56
C LEU A 27 -14.52 16.55 -13.50
N ASP A 28 -13.61 15.80 -14.12
CA ASP A 28 -13.59 14.34 -14.05
C ASP A 28 -13.38 13.81 -12.61
N LEU A 29 -12.87 14.64 -11.68
CA LEU A 29 -12.72 14.30 -10.27
C LEU A 29 -13.99 14.57 -9.44
N VAL A 30 -14.98 15.25 -10.00
CA VAL A 30 -16.20 15.64 -9.29
C VAL A 30 -17.19 14.48 -9.24
N ILE A 31 -17.66 14.16 -8.04
CA ILE A 31 -18.77 13.22 -7.80
C ILE A 31 -19.99 14.01 -7.38
N GLU A 32 -21.07 13.89 -8.15
CA GLU A 32 -22.39 14.39 -7.78
C GLU A 32 -23.28 13.24 -7.35
N GLU A 33 -23.70 13.22 -6.08
CA GLU A 33 -24.54 12.15 -5.54
C GLU A 33 -25.50 12.71 -4.49
N LYS A 34 -26.79 12.36 -4.59
CA LYS A 34 -27.83 12.70 -3.59
C LYS A 34 -27.88 14.19 -3.24
N GLY A 35 -27.69 15.06 -4.22
CA GLY A 35 -27.69 16.52 -4.04
C GLY A 35 -26.42 17.07 -3.37
N SER A 36 -25.39 16.25 -3.17
CA SER A 36 -24.07 16.67 -2.70
C SER A 36 -23.04 16.60 -3.83
N ILE A 37 -22.04 17.48 -3.75
CA ILE A 37 -20.88 17.48 -4.64
C ILE A 37 -19.65 17.18 -3.79
N ARG A 38 -18.83 16.22 -4.23
CA ARG A 38 -17.54 15.87 -3.61
C ARG A 38 -16.46 15.93 -4.68
N LEU A 39 -15.28 16.43 -4.32
CA LEU A 39 -14.11 16.40 -5.20
C LEU A 39 -13.18 15.28 -4.74
N GLN A 40 -12.87 14.36 -5.65
CA GLN A 40 -11.86 13.33 -5.39
C GLN A 40 -10.48 13.97 -5.40
N PRO A 41 -9.63 13.72 -4.40
CA PRO A 41 -8.25 14.23 -4.41
C PRO A 41 -7.39 13.53 -5.48
N CYS A 42 -7.67 12.26 -5.71
CA CYS A 42 -7.06 11.37 -6.70
C CYS A 42 -7.99 10.16 -6.89
N VAL A 43 -7.65 9.28 -7.83
CA VAL A 43 -8.33 8.00 -8.06
C VAL A 43 -7.31 6.87 -7.98
N SER A 44 -7.69 5.71 -7.44
CA SER A 44 -6.77 4.61 -7.06
C SER A 44 -6.86 3.32 -7.91
N PRO A 45 -7.13 3.37 -9.23
CA PRO A 45 -7.47 2.18 -10.00
C PRO A 45 -6.35 1.14 -10.11
N VAL A 46 -5.07 1.55 -10.20
CA VAL A 46 -3.97 0.59 -10.30
C VAL A 46 -3.79 -0.13 -8.96
N TRP A 47 -3.71 0.64 -7.89
CA TRP A 47 -3.67 0.17 -6.51
C TRP A 47 -4.79 -0.82 -6.18
N ASP A 48 -6.04 -0.42 -6.42
CA ASP A 48 -7.21 -1.25 -6.13
C ASP A 48 -7.26 -2.50 -7.01
N THR A 49 -6.84 -2.40 -8.28
CA THR A 49 -6.78 -3.57 -9.17
C THR A 49 -5.73 -4.57 -8.70
N ALA A 50 -4.55 -4.10 -8.30
CA ALA A 50 -3.49 -4.97 -7.79
C ALA A 50 -3.91 -5.69 -6.51
N LEU A 51 -4.44 -4.95 -5.51
CA LEU A 51 -4.91 -5.51 -4.25
C LEU A 51 -6.10 -6.46 -4.43
N ALA A 52 -7.10 -6.10 -5.25
CA ALA A 52 -8.21 -7.00 -5.54
C ALA A 52 -7.73 -8.28 -6.23
N THR A 53 -6.79 -8.18 -7.17
CA THR A 53 -6.19 -9.33 -7.86
C THR A 53 -5.50 -10.27 -6.86
N ILE A 54 -4.74 -9.71 -5.91
CA ILE A 54 -4.08 -10.48 -4.84
C ILE A 54 -5.10 -11.15 -3.95
N ALA A 55 -6.14 -10.45 -3.50
CA ALA A 55 -7.15 -11.00 -2.61
C ALA A 55 -7.92 -12.15 -3.26
N VAL A 56 -8.28 -12.00 -4.53
CA VAL A 56 -8.98 -13.03 -5.30
C VAL A 56 -8.08 -14.25 -5.56
N ALA A 57 -6.80 -14.03 -5.89
CA ALA A 57 -5.83 -15.12 -6.01
C ALA A 57 -5.60 -15.82 -4.66
N ASP A 58 -5.56 -15.06 -3.56
CA ASP A 58 -5.42 -15.58 -2.20
C ASP A 58 -6.61 -16.46 -1.79
N ALA A 59 -7.81 -16.10 -2.24
CA ALA A 59 -9.04 -16.86 -2.06
C ALA A 59 -9.13 -18.15 -2.89
N GLY A 60 -8.07 -18.49 -3.64
CA GLY A 60 -7.96 -19.76 -4.35
C GLY A 60 -8.67 -19.81 -5.70
N GLN A 61 -8.96 -18.66 -6.31
CA GLN A 61 -9.46 -18.65 -7.69
C GLN A 61 -8.42 -19.28 -8.64
N PRO A 62 -8.85 -20.06 -9.65
CA PRO A 62 -7.95 -20.65 -10.62
C PRO A 62 -7.08 -19.61 -11.35
N GLN A 63 -5.81 -19.95 -11.60
CA GLN A 63 -4.85 -19.04 -12.25
C GLN A 63 -5.25 -18.69 -13.69
N ASP A 64 -5.99 -19.57 -14.35
CA ASP A 64 -6.55 -19.37 -15.68
C ASP A 64 -7.91 -18.67 -15.68
N ASP A 65 -8.39 -18.19 -14.52
CA ASP A 65 -9.61 -17.39 -14.42
C ASP A 65 -9.54 -16.18 -15.37
N LEU A 66 -10.64 -15.95 -16.08
CA LEU A 66 -10.70 -14.93 -17.12
C LEU A 66 -10.59 -13.52 -16.52
N ASN A 67 -11.11 -13.28 -15.32
CA ASN A 67 -11.07 -11.97 -14.68
C ASN A 67 -9.67 -11.66 -14.15
N LEU A 68 -8.99 -12.64 -13.53
CA LEU A 68 -7.59 -12.50 -13.13
C LEU A 68 -6.68 -12.21 -14.33
N ARG A 69 -6.86 -12.91 -15.45
CA ARG A 69 -6.11 -12.63 -16.69
C ARG A 69 -6.38 -11.22 -17.23
N LYS A 70 -7.64 -10.78 -17.26
CA LYS A 70 -8.00 -9.42 -17.68
C LYS A 70 -7.39 -8.34 -16.77
N ALA A 71 -7.36 -8.58 -15.46
CA ALA A 71 -6.76 -7.66 -14.51
C ALA A 71 -5.25 -7.54 -14.74
N VAL A 72 -4.55 -8.67 -14.89
CA VAL A 72 -3.12 -8.71 -15.22
C VAL A 72 -2.83 -8.01 -16.55
N ASP A 73 -3.59 -8.30 -17.61
CA ASP A 73 -3.41 -7.66 -18.92
C ASP A 73 -3.67 -6.16 -18.88
N TRP A 74 -4.61 -5.72 -18.03
CA TRP A 74 -4.87 -4.31 -17.82
C TRP A 74 -3.73 -3.63 -17.05
N LEU A 75 -3.21 -4.25 -15.99
CA LEU A 75 -2.05 -3.76 -15.24
C LEU A 75 -0.83 -3.63 -16.14
N LEU A 76 -0.51 -4.61 -16.98
CA LEU A 76 0.62 -4.53 -17.91
C LEU A 76 0.53 -3.33 -18.87
N LYS A 77 -0.68 -2.95 -19.30
CA LYS A 77 -0.88 -1.74 -20.14
C LYS A 77 -0.62 -0.43 -19.41
N LYS A 78 -0.50 -0.46 -18.08
CA LYS A 78 -0.21 0.69 -17.23
C LYS A 78 1.27 0.81 -16.88
N GLU A 79 2.11 -0.13 -17.31
CA GLU A 79 3.55 -0.05 -17.07
C GLU A 79 4.13 1.26 -17.66
N VAL A 80 4.91 1.94 -16.85
CA VAL A 80 5.72 3.08 -17.27
C VAL A 80 7.01 2.58 -17.89
N THR A 81 7.31 3.03 -19.11
CA THR A 81 8.59 2.75 -19.79
C THR A 81 9.22 4.01 -20.41
N GLY A 82 8.59 5.17 -20.17
CA GLY A 82 8.98 6.48 -20.70
C GLY A 82 9.84 7.29 -19.72
N LYS A 83 10.00 8.59 -20.01
CA LYS A 83 10.66 9.54 -19.10
C LYS A 83 9.74 9.87 -17.93
N ILE A 84 10.33 9.99 -16.74
CA ILE A 84 9.65 10.39 -15.50
C ILE A 84 10.33 11.60 -14.88
N ASP A 85 9.68 12.30 -13.95
CA ASP A 85 10.17 13.57 -13.42
C ASP A 85 11.57 13.43 -12.80
N CYS A 86 11.76 12.40 -11.98
CA CYS A 86 13.04 12.12 -11.31
C CYS A 86 14.17 11.70 -12.25
N SER A 87 13.87 11.38 -13.52
CA SER A 87 14.91 11.17 -14.55
C SER A 87 15.72 12.43 -14.84
N THR A 88 15.23 13.62 -14.47
CA THR A 88 15.96 14.88 -14.60
C THR A 88 17.22 14.90 -13.74
N ASN A 89 17.14 14.34 -12.53
CA ASN A 89 18.27 14.25 -11.61
C ASN A 89 19.16 13.02 -11.87
N TYR A 90 18.61 12.00 -12.55
CA TYR A 90 19.27 10.74 -12.85
C TYR A 90 19.13 10.38 -14.34
N PRO A 91 19.87 11.04 -15.25
CA PRO A 91 19.65 10.92 -16.71
C PRO A 91 19.91 9.52 -17.28
N ASP A 92 20.74 8.71 -16.61
CA ASP A 92 21.03 7.32 -17.01
C ASP A 92 20.01 6.30 -16.46
N MET A 93 19.10 6.75 -15.59
CA MET A 93 18.02 5.91 -15.08
C MET A 93 17.09 5.53 -16.23
N LYS A 94 16.71 4.25 -16.26
CA LYS A 94 15.64 3.75 -17.12
C LYS A 94 14.41 3.55 -16.24
N PRO A 95 13.45 4.49 -16.28
CA PRO A 95 12.26 4.38 -15.46
C PRO A 95 11.46 3.14 -15.80
N ALA A 96 10.87 2.55 -14.78
CA ALA A 96 9.94 1.45 -14.89
C ALA A 96 8.88 1.56 -13.78
N GLY A 97 7.97 0.61 -13.72
CA GLY A 97 6.99 0.51 -12.64
C GLY A 97 5.61 0.97 -13.03
N TRP A 98 4.81 1.29 -12.02
CA TRP A 98 3.40 1.64 -12.13
C TRP A 98 3.08 2.90 -11.33
N PHE A 99 1.99 3.56 -11.68
CA PHE A 99 1.45 4.73 -10.99
C PHE A 99 0.07 4.41 -10.42
N PHE A 100 -0.34 5.16 -9.40
CA PHE A 100 -1.62 5.01 -8.71
C PHE A 100 -2.88 5.20 -9.59
N GLU A 101 -2.92 6.24 -10.44
CA GLU A 101 -4.11 6.66 -11.20
C GLU A 101 -4.36 5.87 -12.51
N TYR A 102 -5.33 6.31 -13.33
CA TYR A 102 -5.54 5.74 -14.66
C TYR A 102 -4.43 6.08 -15.65
N ASN A 103 -3.89 7.29 -15.59
CA ASN A 103 -2.84 7.80 -16.48
C ASN A 103 -1.99 8.82 -15.72
N ASN A 104 -0.82 8.41 -15.23
CA ASN A 104 0.09 9.31 -14.52
C ASN A 104 1.56 8.94 -14.76
N GLN A 105 1.91 8.68 -16.02
CA GLN A 105 3.18 8.06 -16.41
C GLN A 105 4.44 8.84 -15.99
N PHE A 106 4.33 10.13 -15.65
CA PHE A 106 5.46 10.93 -15.17
C PHE A 106 5.81 10.69 -13.70
N TYR A 107 4.89 10.08 -12.94
CA TYR A 107 5.02 9.86 -11.50
C TYR A 107 4.66 8.42 -11.14
N PRO A 108 5.40 7.40 -11.64
CA PRO A 108 5.30 6.07 -11.07
C PRO A 108 5.76 6.11 -9.60
N ASP A 109 5.24 5.19 -8.81
CA ASP A 109 5.57 5.07 -7.41
C ASP A 109 5.99 3.64 -7.05
N ILE A 110 6.82 3.53 -6.04
CA ILE A 110 7.40 2.29 -5.54
C ILE A 110 6.31 1.39 -4.95
N ASP A 111 5.25 1.98 -4.41
CA ASP A 111 4.19 1.29 -3.69
C ASP A 111 3.32 0.46 -4.65
N ASP A 112 2.71 1.11 -5.65
CA ASP A 112 1.96 0.48 -6.73
C ASP A 112 2.84 -0.50 -7.51
N THR A 113 4.10 -0.15 -7.77
CA THR A 113 5.03 -1.05 -8.46
C THR A 113 5.23 -2.36 -7.69
N ALA A 114 5.43 -2.30 -6.37
CA ALA A 114 5.58 -3.47 -5.53
C ALA A 114 4.29 -4.31 -5.51
N MET A 115 3.12 -3.67 -5.36
CA MET A 115 1.83 -4.38 -5.35
C MET A 115 1.51 -5.05 -6.69
N VAL A 116 1.82 -4.40 -7.81
CA VAL A 116 1.64 -5.01 -9.13
C VAL A 116 2.54 -6.23 -9.29
N ILE A 117 3.81 -6.16 -8.88
CA ILE A 117 4.71 -7.32 -8.87
C ILE A 117 4.11 -8.47 -8.06
N ILE A 118 3.62 -8.21 -6.85
CA ILE A 118 2.99 -9.23 -6.00
C ILE A 118 1.76 -9.82 -6.70
N ALA A 119 0.91 -9.00 -7.33
CA ALA A 119 -0.25 -9.47 -8.08
C ALA A 119 0.14 -10.40 -9.25
N LEU A 120 1.20 -10.06 -10.00
CA LEU A 120 1.75 -10.90 -11.07
C LEU A 120 2.29 -12.23 -10.53
N VAL A 121 2.90 -12.22 -9.33
CA VAL A 121 3.39 -13.45 -8.68
C VAL A 121 2.23 -14.33 -8.21
N LYS A 122 1.27 -13.77 -7.46
CA LYS A 122 0.13 -14.52 -6.89
C LYS A 122 -0.79 -15.13 -7.94
N THR A 123 -0.88 -14.52 -9.12
CA THR A 123 -1.63 -15.08 -10.26
C THR A 123 -0.81 -16.05 -11.12
N ASN A 124 0.44 -16.34 -10.74
CA ASN A 124 1.40 -17.13 -11.52
C ASN A 124 1.70 -16.55 -12.92
N SER A 125 1.32 -15.29 -13.15
CA SER A 125 1.53 -14.58 -14.41
C SER A 125 2.98 -14.19 -14.63
N HIS A 126 3.81 -14.21 -13.59
CA HIS A 126 5.26 -13.99 -13.65
C HIS A 126 6.03 -15.01 -14.53
N ASN A 127 5.37 -16.06 -15.06
CA ASN A 127 5.93 -16.97 -16.06
C ASN A 127 5.66 -16.55 -17.51
N ARG A 128 4.83 -15.53 -17.74
CA ARG A 128 4.54 -15.00 -19.09
C ARG A 128 5.72 -14.12 -19.54
N PRO A 129 6.22 -14.25 -20.79
CA PRO A 129 7.37 -13.48 -21.26
C PRO A 129 7.25 -11.95 -21.07
N GLU A 130 6.06 -11.39 -21.32
CA GLU A 130 5.76 -9.97 -21.14
C GLU A 130 5.79 -9.54 -19.67
N CYS A 131 5.31 -10.39 -18.76
CA CYS A 131 5.37 -10.14 -17.32
C CYS A 131 6.81 -10.22 -16.82
N ILE A 132 7.58 -11.22 -17.25
CA ILE A 132 9.00 -11.36 -16.90
C ILE A 132 9.75 -10.08 -17.26
N ALA A 133 9.58 -9.61 -18.50
CA ALA A 133 10.27 -8.42 -18.97
C ALA A 133 9.87 -7.16 -18.18
N ALA A 134 8.59 -7.01 -17.81
CA ALA A 134 8.10 -5.90 -17.01
C ALA A 134 8.62 -5.94 -15.56
N ILE A 135 8.63 -7.14 -14.95
CA ILE A 135 9.17 -7.38 -13.60
C ILE A 135 10.67 -7.06 -13.58
N GLU A 136 11.45 -7.56 -14.55
CA GLU A 136 12.89 -7.29 -14.61
C GLU A 136 13.22 -5.80 -14.70
N ARG A 137 12.48 -5.04 -15.52
CA ARG A 137 12.64 -3.58 -15.59
C ARG A 137 12.29 -2.91 -14.27
N SER A 138 11.18 -3.31 -13.67
CA SER A 138 10.65 -2.70 -12.44
C SER A 138 11.53 -3.00 -11.23
N VAL A 139 12.06 -4.21 -11.11
CA VAL A 139 13.01 -4.58 -10.05
C VAL A 139 14.31 -3.77 -10.17
N ARG A 140 14.83 -3.61 -11.39
CA ARG A 140 16.01 -2.75 -11.62
C ARG A 140 15.73 -1.31 -11.21
N TRP A 141 14.56 -0.79 -11.54
CA TRP A 141 14.17 0.56 -11.14
C TRP A 141 14.01 0.69 -9.63
N ILE A 142 13.34 -0.25 -8.95
CA ILE A 142 13.23 -0.29 -7.48
C ILE A 142 14.62 -0.20 -6.83
N PHE A 143 15.60 -1.00 -7.24
CA PHE A 143 16.94 -0.93 -6.64
C PHE A 143 17.65 0.41 -6.91
N LEU A 144 17.42 1.03 -8.07
CA LEU A 144 17.96 2.36 -8.36
C LEU A 144 17.36 3.43 -7.42
N MET A 145 16.09 3.29 -7.07
CA MET A 145 15.32 4.20 -6.23
C MET A 145 15.55 4.03 -4.72
N GLN A 146 16.37 3.05 -4.30
CA GLN A 146 16.69 2.88 -2.88
C GLN A 146 17.47 4.09 -2.35
N ASN A 147 17.01 4.66 -1.24
CA ASN A 147 17.64 5.77 -0.53
C ASN A 147 18.94 5.33 0.15
N ARG A 148 19.79 6.31 0.47
CA ARG A 148 21.10 6.07 1.13
C ARG A 148 20.98 5.41 2.49
N ASP A 149 19.90 5.68 3.21
CA ASP A 149 19.61 5.08 4.53
C ASP A 149 19.15 3.62 4.43
N GLY A 150 18.87 3.13 3.21
CA GLY A 150 18.56 1.74 2.93
C GLY A 150 17.09 1.43 2.66
N GLY A 151 16.17 2.36 2.85
CA GLY A 151 14.77 2.12 2.49
C GLY A 151 14.34 2.84 1.22
N TRP A 152 13.03 2.97 1.03
CA TRP A 152 12.40 3.66 -0.09
C TRP A 152 11.37 4.70 0.37
N GLY A 153 11.33 5.83 -0.36
CA GLY A 153 10.19 6.73 -0.43
C GLY A 153 9.17 6.26 -1.48
N ALA A 154 8.16 7.06 -1.75
CA ALA A 154 7.10 6.72 -2.70
C ALA A 154 7.48 6.95 -4.16
N PHE A 155 7.99 8.13 -4.51
CA PHE A 155 8.19 8.59 -5.89
C PHE A 155 9.65 8.86 -6.22
N ASP A 156 10.43 9.28 -5.23
CA ASP A 156 11.74 9.89 -5.43
C ASP A 156 12.81 9.29 -4.52
N LYS A 157 14.06 9.49 -4.94
CA LYS A 157 15.25 9.05 -4.22
C LYS A 157 16.03 10.22 -3.62
N ASP A 158 16.39 10.07 -2.35
CA ASP A 158 17.20 11.00 -1.55
C ASP A 158 16.58 12.42 -1.49
N ILE A 159 15.24 12.52 -1.48
CA ILE A 159 14.50 13.78 -1.28
C ILE A 159 14.11 13.90 0.19
N ASP A 160 15.12 14.07 1.03
CA ASP A 160 15.05 14.00 2.51
C ASP A 160 15.59 15.27 3.20
N GLN A 161 15.74 16.36 2.45
CA GLN A 161 16.31 17.62 2.94
C GLN A 161 15.35 18.39 3.86
N GLU A 162 15.27 17.97 5.12
CA GLU A 162 14.31 18.45 6.12
C GLU A 162 14.32 19.97 6.35
N PHE A 163 15.44 20.66 6.10
CA PHE A 163 15.48 22.11 6.24
C PHE A 163 14.56 22.83 5.23
N LEU A 164 14.25 22.21 4.08
CA LEU A 164 13.30 22.74 3.11
C LEU A 164 11.88 22.81 3.70
N THR A 165 11.53 21.96 4.66
CA THR A 165 10.21 21.97 5.31
C THR A 165 10.02 23.12 6.31
N LYS A 166 11.04 23.98 6.51
CA LYS A 166 11.00 25.09 7.49
C LYS A 166 10.64 26.45 6.87
N VAL A 167 10.25 26.48 5.60
CA VAL A 167 9.75 27.71 4.94
C VAL A 167 8.26 27.91 5.22
N PRO A 168 7.74 29.16 5.22
CA PRO A 168 6.32 29.43 5.51
C PRO A 168 5.33 28.69 4.61
N PHE A 169 5.73 28.36 3.37
CA PHE A 169 4.91 27.61 2.42
C PHE A 169 4.77 26.11 2.77
N ALA A 170 5.66 25.58 3.61
CA ALA A 170 5.77 24.15 3.91
C ALA A 170 5.03 23.73 5.18
N ASP A 171 4.06 24.53 5.63
CA ASP A 171 3.28 24.32 6.86
C ASP A 171 2.50 22.98 6.90
N HIS A 172 2.33 22.33 5.74
CA HIS A 172 1.72 20.99 5.61
C HIS A 172 2.74 19.82 5.72
N ASN A 173 4.04 20.10 5.89
CA ASN A 173 5.14 19.12 6.07
C ASN A 173 5.14 17.94 5.06
N ALA A 174 4.72 18.20 3.81
CA ALA A 174 4.55 17.20 2.76
C ALA A 174 5.41 17.49 1.51
N MET A 175 6.50 18.26 1.66
CA MET A 175 7.34 18.68 0.53
C MET A 175 8.45 17.68 0.17
N LEU A 176 8.65 16.66 1.00
CA LEU A 176 9.71 15.69 0.87
C LEU A 176 9.13 14.30 0.67
N ASP A 177 9.98 13.40 0.17
CA ASP A 177 9.66 11.99 0.02
C ASP A 177 10.72 11.13 0.73
N PRO A 178 10.78 11.23 2.08
CA PRO A 178 11.73 10.47 2.84
C PRO A 178 11.35 8.98 2.86
N THR A 179 12.34 8.16 3.20
CA THR A 179 12.11 6.74 3.45
C THR A 179 11.00 6.51 4.47
N CYS A 180 10.11 5.54 4.18
CA CYS A 180 9.10 5.10 5.14
C CYS A 180 9.11 3.57 5.38
N PRO A 181 8.79 3.10 6.61
CA PRO A 181 8.83 1.67 6.95
C PRO A 181 7.83 0.82 6.16
N ASP A 182 6.63 1.33 5.91
CA ASP A 182 5.59 0.64 5.17
C ASP A 182 5.97 0.38 3.71
N ILE A 183 6.44 1.38 2.96
CA ILE A 183 6.91 1.19 1.59
C ILE A 183 8.15 0.29 1.55
N SER A 184 9.11 0.54 2.44
CA SER A 184 10.33 -0.28 2.48
C SER A 184 10.01 -1.75 2.71
N ALA A 185 9.10 -2.05 3.63
CA ALA A 185 8.66 -3.42 3.88
C ALA A 185 7.84 -4.02 2.74
N ARG A 186 7.07 -3.21 2.01
CA ARG A 186 6.34 -3.69 0.83
C ARG A 186 7.25 -4.04 -0.34
N VAL A 187 8.32 -3.27 -0.52
CA VAL A 187 9.41 -3.64 -1.43
C VAL A 187 10.03 -4.97 -1.01
N LEU A 188 10.28 -5.18 0.28
CA LEU A 188 10.75 -6.48 0.79
C LEU A 188 9.75 -7.61 0.49
N GLU A 189 8.44 -7.37 0.62
CA GLU A 189 7.41 -8.36 0.26
C GLU A 189 7.51 -8.73 -1.22
N ALA A 190 7.50 -7.73 -2.12
CA ALA A 190 7.58 -7.95 -3.56
C ALA A 190 8.86 -8.67 -3.99
N LEU A 191 10.02 -8.26 -3.45
CA LEU A 191 11.30 -8.91 -3.74
C LEU A 191 11.35 -10.33 -3.14
N GLY A 192 10.82 -10.54 -1.93
CA GLY A 192 10.76 -11.85 -1.30
C GLY A 192 9.95 -12.87 -2.11
N GLU A 193 8.82 -12.44 -2.67
CA GLU A 193 7.97 -13.23 -3.58
C GLU A 193 8.70 -13.60 -4.88
N LEU A 194 9.66 -12.77 -5.33
CA LEU A 194 10.53 -13.04 -6.48
C LEU A 194 11.78 -13.87 -6.14
N GLY A 195 11.95 -14.25 -4.87
CA GLY A 195 13.05 -15.12 -4.43
C GLY A 195 14.21 -14.40 -3.75
N TYR A 196 14.17 -13.08 -3.59
CA TYR A 196 15.23 -12.33 -2.89
C TYR A 196 15.21 -12.61 -1.39
N ARG A 197 16.38 -12.56 -0.73
CA ARG A 197 16.55 -13.02 0.66
C ARG A 197 17.33 -12.03 1.53
N SER A 198 17.20 -12.23 2.84
CA SER A 198 17.75 -11.35 3.88
C SER A 198 19.28 -11.28 3.96
N ASP A 199 20.01 -12.14 3.24
CA ASP A 199 21.46 -12.12 3.11
C ASP A 199 21.97 -11.21 1.98
N GLU A 200 21.08 -10.69 1.13
CA GLU A 200 21.44 -9.78 0.06
C GLU A 200 21.66 -8.34 0.54
N ILE A 201 22.69 -7.67 0.02
CA ILE A 201 23.16 -6.38 0.55
C ILE A 201 22.08 -5.28 0.56
N HIS A 202 21.25 -5.19 -0.48
CA HIS A 202 20.19 -4.18 -0.56
C HIS A 202 19.05 -4.49 0.42
N ILE A 203 18.73 -5.77 0.61
CA ILE A 203 17.73 -6.24 1.57
C ILE A 203 18.23 -5.99 3.01
N GLN A 204 19.51 -6.28 3.30
CA GLN A 204 20.11 -6.03 4.61
C GLN A 204 20.04 -4.57 5.02
N LYS A 205 20.32 -3.64 4.10
CA LYS A 205 20.20 -2.20 4.35
C LYS A 205 18.76 -1.80 4.69
N ALA A 206 17.79 -2.35 3.97
CA ALA A 206 16.37 -2.10 4.24
C ALA A 206 15.93 -2.67 5.59
N ILE A 207 16.37 -3.87 5.94
CA ILE A 207 16.12 -4.48 7.25
C ILE A 207 16.73 -3.61 8.37
N GLU A 208 17.94 -3.08 8.16
CA GLU A 208 18.60 -2.21 9.12
C GLU A 208 17.86 -0.87 9.30
N TYR A 209 17.39 -0.26 8.22
CA TYR A 209 16.49 0.90 8.28
C TYR A 209 15.21 0.58 9.06
N ILE A 210 14.53 -0.53 8.74
CA ILE A 210 13.32 -0.98 9.44
C ILE A 210 13.62 -1.16 10.93
N ARG A 211 14.74 -1.80 11.29
CA ARG A 211 15.14 -2.01 12.68
C ARG A 211 15.35 -0.68 13.41
N CYS A 212 15.97 0.31 12.75
CA CYS A 212 16.24 1.63 13.34
C CYS A 212 14.99 2.53 13.45
N SER A 213 13.96 2.28 12.63
CA SER A 213 12.70 3.01 12.63
C SER A 213 11.61 2.43 13.55
N GLN A 214 11.91 1.34 14.28
CA GLN A 214 10.95 0.75 15.20
C GLN A 214 10.76 1.64 16.44
N GLU A 215 9.50 1.88 16.80
CA GLU A 215 9.15 2.65 17.99
C GLU A 215 9.53 1.94 19.31
N PRO A 216 9.71 2.68 20.42
CA PRO A 216 9.98 2.09 21.72
C PRO A 216 8.92 1.11 22.23
N TRP A 217 7.70 1.12 21.70
CA TRP A 217 6.65 0.12 21.99
C TRP A 217 6.58 -1.03 20.97
N GLY A 218 7.39 -1.01 19.92
CA GLY A 218 7.55 -2.13 18.98
C GLY A 218 6.80 -2.00 17.66
N ALA A 219 6.02 -0.94 17.47
CA ALA A 219 5.32 -0.70 16.22
C ALA A 219 6.16 0.09 15.21
N TRP A 220 5.67 0.19 13.98
CA TRP A 220 6.19 1.08 12.94
C TRP A 220 5.09 2.00 12.44
N VAL A 221 5.44 3.27 12.22
CA VAL A 221 4.55 4.27 11.61
C VAL A 221 4.12 3.82 10.22
N GLY A 222 2.84 3.93 9.92
CA GLY A 222 2.31 3.87 8.56
C GLY A 222 2.31 5.28 7.97
N ARG A 223 3.01 5.49 6.87
CA ARG A 223 3.04 6.79 6.18
C ARG A 223 1.81 6.97 5.28
N TRP A 224 1.29 5.87 4.71
CA TRP A 224 0.22 5.88 3.71
C TRP A 224 -1.08 5.20 4.16
N GLY A 225 -1.05 4.48 5.29
CA GLY A 225 -2.23 3.89 5.93
C GLY A 225 -2.22 4.18 7.43
N VAL A 226 -3.39 4.35 8.03
CA VAL A 226 -3.58 4.76 9.43
C VAL A 226 -3.38 3.56 10.37
N ASN A 227 -2.44 3.59 11.30
CA ASN A 227 -1.10 4.19 11.26
C ASN A 227 -0.14 3.09 11.69
N TYR A 228 0.03 2.91 13.00
CA TYR A 228 0.94 1.91 13.56
C TYR A 228 0.48 0.48 13.26
N ILE A 229 -0.84 0.22 13.19
CA ILE A 229 -1.35 -1.09 12.80
C ILE A 229 -0.96 -1.39 11.34
N TYR A 230 -1.14 -0.42 10.45
CA TYR A 230 -0.81 -0.53 9.03
C TYR A 230 0.69 -0.76 8.82
N GLY A 231 1.53 0.12 9.38
CA GLY A 231 2.98 0.02 9.24
C GLY A 231 3.53 -1.29 9.82
N THR A 232 3.05 -1.68 11.01
CA THR A 232 3.51 -2.92 11.66
C THR A 232 3.12 -4.17 10.88
N TRP A 233 1.88 -4.24 10.37
CA TRP A 233 1.45 -5.34 9.51
C TRP A 233 2.36 -5.50 8.29
N GLN A 234 2.58 -4.40 7.55
CA GLN A 234 3.37 -4.44 6.33
C GLN A 234 4.83 -4.83 6.62
N VAL A 235 5.42 -4.31 7.70
CA VAL A 235 6.76 -4.70 8.16
C VAL A 235 6.86 -6.19 8.45
N LEU A 236 5.90 -6.76 9.18
CA LEU A 236 5.90 -8.19 9.48
C LEU A 236 5.79 -9.06 8.21
N LEU A 237 4.96 -8.66 7.24
CA LEU A 237 4.88 -9.34 5.94
C LEU A 237 6.19 -9.27 5.16
N GLY A 238 6.75 -8.06 5.01
CA GLY A 238 7.97 -7.84 4.25
C GLY A 238 9.16 -8.64 4.79
N LEU A 239 9.36 -8.58 6.10
CA LEU A 239 10.42 -9.34 6.77
C LEU A 239 10.23 -10.85 6.62
N LYS A 240 8.99 -11.34 6.75
CA LYS A 240 8.68 -12.76 6.52
C LYS A 240 9.01 -13.19 5.09
N ALA A 241 8.65 -12.38 4.10
CA ALA A 241 8.81 -12.70 2.68
C ALA A 241 10.29 -12.87 2.27
N VAL A 242 11.19 -12.08 2.84
CA VAL A 242 12.65 -12.19 2.59
C VAL A 242 13.35 -13.21 3.48
N GLY A 243 12.59 -13.99 4.26
CA GLY A 243 13.12 -15.04 5.12
C GLY A 243 13.87 -14.52 6.35
N PHE A 244 13.51 -13.34 6.87
CA PHE A 244 14.03 -12.85 8.14
C PHE A 244 13.59 -13.75 9.32
N ASP A 245 14.38 -13.78 10.40
CA ASP A 245 14.02 -14.54 11.60
C ASP A 245 12.84 -13.89 12.34
N MET A 246 11.66 -14.47 12.16
CA MET A 246 10.42 -14.02 12.81
C MET A 246 10.38 -14.28 14.33
N LYS A 247 11.44 -14.84 14.92
CA LYS A 247 11.62 -14.95 16.38
C LYS A 247 12.58 -13.90 16.95
N ALA A 248 13.08 -12.98 16.13
CA ALA A 248 13.94 -11.92 16.60
C ALA A 248 13.22 -11.00 17.61
N PRO A 249 13.95 -10.37 18.56
CA PRO A 249 13.34 -9.53 19.60
C PRO A 249 12.42 -8.42 19.08
N MET A 250 12.76 -7.77 17.94
CA MET A 250 11.92 -6.73 17.34
C MET A 250 10.55 -7.26 16.89
N ILE A 251 10.50 -8.50 16.41
CA ILE A 251 9.26 -9.15 15.94
C ILE A 251 8.39 -9.53 17.13
N ILE A 252 8.98 -10.14 18.17
CA ILE A 252 8.27 -10.51 19.39
C ILE A 252 7.58 -9.29 19.99
N LYS A 253 8.30 -8.16 20.06
CA LYS A 253 7.78 -6.90 20.58
C LYS A 253 6.62 -6.36 19.74
N ALA A 254 6.74 -6.38 18.41
CA ALA A 254 5.68 -5.97 17.50
C ALA A 254 4.42 -6.84 17.62
N VAL A 255 4.59 -8.16 17.72
CA VAL A 255 3.50 -9.12 17.93
C VAL A 255 2.79 -8.89 19.27
N GLN A 256 3.56 -8.66 20.34
CA GLN A 256 3.00 -8.34 21.66
C GLN A 256 2.22 -7.03 21.63
N TRP A 257 2.74 -6.00 20.94
CA TRP A 257 2.05 -4.73 20.76
C TRP A 257 0.73 -4.91 19.99
N LEU A 258 0.74 -5.59 18.82
CA LEU A 258 -0.49 -5.86 18.06
C LEU A 258 -1.52 -6.59 18.91
N LYS A 259 -1.14 -7.66 19.62
CA LYS A 259 -2.04 -8.39 20.53
C LYS A 259 -2.58 -7.50 21.66
N GLY A 260 -1.77 -6.57 22.17
CA GLY A 260 -2.15 -5.61 23.20
C GLY A 260 -3.16 -4.56 22.72
N CYS A 261 -3.19 -4.24 21.43
CA CYS A 261 -4.14 -3.32 20.82
C CYS A 261 -5.51 -3.96 20.50
N GLN A 262 -5.68 -5.28 20.68
CA GLN A 262 -6.91 -5.96 20.32
C GLN A 262 -8.08 -5.54 21.23
N HIS A 263 -9.23 -5.23 20.64
CA HIS A 263 -10.46 -4.97 21.38
C HIS A 263 -11.05 -6.26 21.97
N GLN A 264 -11.99 -6.10 22.92
CA GLN A 264 -12.64 -7.25 23.57
C GLN A 264 -13.42 -8.14 22.61
N ASP A 265 -14.00 -7.57 21.55
CA ASP A 265 -14.74 -8.29 20.51
C ASP A 265 -13.85 -8.98 19.47
N GLY A 266 -12.52 -8.83 19.60
CA GLY A 266 -11.53 -9.41 18.70
C GLY A 266 -11.06 -8.49 17.58
N SER A 267 -11.66 -7.32 17.42
CA SER A 267 -11.30 -6.37 16.37
C SER A 267 -10.05 -5.56 16.70
N TRP A 268 -9.57 -4.82 15.70
CA TRP A 268 -8.62 -3.74 15.84
C TRP A 268 -9.13 -2.47 15.18
N GLY A 269 -8.72 -1.33 15.73
CA GLY A 269 -9.05 -0.02 15.21
C GLY A 269 -7.97 0.98 15.59
N GLU A 270 -7.68 1.92 14.69
CA GLU A 270 -6.76 3.02 14.97
C GLU A 270 -7.25 4.32 14.36
N THR A 271 -7.35 5.36 15.19
CA THR A 271 -7.83 6.69 14.79
C THR A 271 -6.77 7.48 14.06
N CYS A 272 -7.16 8.29 13.08
CA CYS A 272 -6.26 9.26 12.43
C CYS A 272 -5.59 10.23 13.43
N ALA A 273 -6.20 10.46 14.61
CA ALA A 273 -5.61 11.32 15.64
C ALA A 273 -4.25 10.79 16.17
N THR A 274 -3.94 9.51 16.00
CA THR A 274 -2.65 8.87 16.34
C THR A 274 -1.44 9.55 15.70
N TYR A 275 -1.60 10.23 14.54
CA TYR A 275 -0.52 10.99 13.94
C TYR A 275 -0.15 12.24 14.74
N ASN A 276 -1.11 12.83 15.45
CA ASN A 276 -0.90 13.98 16.32
C ASN A 276 -0.52 13.57 17.75
N ASP A 277 -1.07 12.45 18.22
CA ASP A 277 -0.88 11.94 19.58
C ASP A 277 -0.49 10.46 19.55
N PRO A 278 0.82 10.14 19.65
CA PRO A 278 1.30 8.77 19.70
C PRO A 278 0.77 7.95 20.88
N SER A 279 0.20 8.57 21.93
CA SER A 279 -0.44 7.82 23.02
C SER A 279 -1.69 7.07 22.56
N LEU A 280 -2.25 7.44 21.41
CA LEU A 280 -3.37 6.75 20.75
C LEU A 280 -2.92 5.63 19.80
N ALA A 281 -1.65 5.23 19.84
CA ALA A 281 -1.13 4.16 18.98
C ALA A 281 -1.96 2.88 19.09
N GLY A 282 -2.49 2.43 17.95
CA GLY A 282 -3.36 1.25 17.88
C GLY A 282 -4.68 1.37 18.64
N GLN A 283 -5.16 2.59 18.91
CA GLN A 283 -6.45 2.85 19.55
C GLN A 283 -7.39 3.59 18.59
N GLY A 284 -8.64 3.17 18.52
CA GLY A 284 -9.66 3.79 17.69
C GLY A 284 -10.89 2.90 17.56
N GLU A 285 -11.88 3.38 16.81
CA GLU A 285 -13.04 2.55 16.48
C GLU A 285 -12.64 1.39 15.56
N ALA A 286 -13.26 0.24 15.77
CA ALA A 286 -12.96 -0.97 15.00
C ALA A 286 -13.20 -0.75 13.51
N THR A 287 -12.27 -1.23 12.67
CA THR A 287 -12.47 -1.26 11.22
C THR A 287 -12.11 -2.63 10.64
N PRO A 288 -12.82 -3.08 9.58
CA PRO A 288 -12.51 -4.34 8.92
C PRO A 288 -11.10 -4.33 8.30
N SER A 289 -10.66 -3.22 7.71
CA SER A 289 -9.32 -3.15 7.11
C SER A 289 -8.19 -3.20 8.14
N GLN A 290 -8.27 -2.46 9.26
CA GLN A 290 -7.24 -2.51 10.31
C GLN A 290 -7.25 -3.84 11.06
N THR A 291 -8.43 -4.43 11.27
CA THR A 291 -8.54 -5.80 11.80
C THR A 291 -7.84 -6.80 10.88
N ALA A 292 -8.07 -6.70 9.57
CA ALA A 292 -7.40 -7.55 8.59
C ALA A 292 -5.88 -7.35 8.58
N TRP A 293 -5.37 -6.12 8.66
CA TRP A 293 -3.93 -5.85 8.76
C TRP A 293 -3.31 -6.50 9.99
N ALA A 294 -3.92 -6.31 11.16
CA ALA A 294 -3.44 -6.94 12.39
C ALA A 294 -3.39 -8.47 12.28
N ILE A 295 -4.45 -9.09 11.75
CA ILE A 295 -4.48 -10.54 11.49
C ILE A 295 -3.37 -10.95 10.54
N LEU A 296 -3.23 -10.29 9.38
CA LEU A 296 -2.22 -10.61 8.38
C LEU A 296 -0.79 -10.49 8.96
N GLY A 297 -0.53 -9.50 9.81
CA GLY A 297 0.77 -9.32 10.48
C GLY A 297 1.06 -10.44 11.47
N LEU A 298 0.06 -10.82 12.27
CA LEU A 298 0.15 -11.94 13.20
C LEU A 298 0.36 -13.27 12.45
N LEU A 299 -0.33 -13.50 11.33
CA LEU A 299 -0.11 -14.68 10.48
C LEU A 299 1.33 -14.72 9.94
N ALA A 300 1.87 -13.57 9.48
CA ALA A 300 3.25 -13.47 9.01
C ALA A 300 4.26 -13.87 10.10
N ALA A 301 3.95 -13.55 11.36
CA ALA A 301 4.75 -13.88 12.53
C ALA A 301 4.55 -15.32 13.07
N GLY A 302 3.71 -16.15 12.43
CA GLY A 302 3.46 -17.53 12.86
C GLY A 302 2.49 -17.66 14.04
N GLU A 303 1.56 -16.71 14.18
CA GLU A 303 0.58 -16.66 15.26
C GLU A 303 -0.80 -17.21 14.84
N GLU A 304 -0.86 -18.04 13.79
CA GLU A 304 -2.11 -18.57 13.24
C GLU A 304 -2.94 -19.36 14.26
N ASN A 305 -2.31 -19.96 15.28
CA ASN A 305 -2.99 -20.73 16.32
C ASN A 305 -3.35 -19.88 17.57
N SER A 306 -3.07 -18.58 17.56
CA SER A 306 -3.31 -17.70 18.70
C SER A 306 -4.80 -17.34 18.87
N ASP A 307 -5.21 -17.09 20.12
CA ASP A 307 -6.57 -16.59 20.40
C ASP A 307 -6.83 -15.24 19.75
N ALA A 308 -5.81 -14.40 19.61
CA ALA A 308 -5.93 -13.10 18.98
C ALA A 308 -6.37 -13.24 17.52
N VAL A 309 -5.70 -14.08 16.73
CA VAL A 309 -6.07 -14.34 15.33
C VAL A 309 -7.47 -14.98 15.26
N ARG A 310 -7.77 -15.98 16.08
CA ARG A 310 -9.10 -16.63 16.10
C ARG A 310 -10.25 -15.65 16.34
N LYS A 311 -10.09 -14.74 17.30
CA LYS A 311 -11.09 -13.71 17.63
C LYS A 311 -11.22 -12.68 16.51
N GLY A 312 -10.10 -12.23 15.92
CA GLY A 312 -10.12 -11.33 14.77
C GLY A 312 -10.84 -11.91 13.56
N ILE A 313 -10.57 -13.19 13.24
CA ILE A 313 -11.27 -13.91 12.17
C ILE A 313 -12.77 -14.00 12.49
N SER A 314 -13.13 -14.31 13.74
CA SER A 314 -14.54 -14.36 14.16
C SER A 314 -15.23 -13.00 14.03
N TYR A 315 -14.56 -11.90 14.37
CA TYR A 315 -15.07 -10.54 14.14
C TYR A 315 -15.35 -10.30 12.65
N LEU A 316 -14.39 -10.59 11.76
CA LEU A 316 -14.59 -10.39 10.32
C LEU A 316 -15.76 -11.23 9.79
N VAL A 317 -15.85 -12.51 10.16
CA VAL A 317 -16.97 -13.37 9.74
C VAL A 317 -18.31 -12.85 10.26
N ASN A 318 -18.39 -12.41 11.52
CA ASN A 318 -19.64 -11.98 12.14
C ASN A 318 -20.10 -10.59 11.69
N THR A 319 -19.21 -9.77 11.13
CA THR A 319 -19.51 -8.40 10.67
C THR A 319 -19.64 -8.29 9.16
N GLN A 320 -19.43 -9.38 8.42
CA GLN A 320 -19.71 -9.45 7.00
C GLN A 320 -21.22 -9.38 6.77
N ASP A 321 -21.66 -8.55 5.84
CA ASP A 321 -23.06 -8.48 5.45
C ASP A 321 -23.45 -9.61 4.48
N SER A 322 -24.75 -9.73 4.17
CA SER A 322 -25.25 -10.76 3.25
C SER A 322 -24.78 -10.60 1.80
N GLY A 323 -24.26 -9.43 1.42
CA GLY A 323 -23.65 -9.17 0.12
C GLY A 323 -22.17 -9.51 0.06
N GLY A 324 -21.56 -9.90 1.20
CA GLY A 324 -20.14 -10.20 1.30
C GLY A 324 -19.26 -8.97 1.56
N ASP A 325 -19.86 -7.82 1.87
CA ASP A 325 -19.18 -6.55 2.14
C ASP A 325 -19.04 -6.32 3.67
N TRP A 326 -18.21 -5.35 4.06
CA TRP A 326 -18.08 -4.88 5.43
C TRP A 326 -18.33 -3.38 5.52
N ALA A 327 -19.06 -2.95 6.54
CA ALA A 327 -19.22 -1.53 6.80
C ALA A 327 -17.91 -0.93 7.34
N GLU A 328 -17.45 0.15 6.71
CA GLU A 328 -16.28 0.91 7.18
C GLU A 328 -16.56 2.41 7.03
N TYR A 329 -16.81 3.06 8.17
CA TYR A 329 -17.14 4.48 8.22
C TYR A 329 -15.89 5.35 8.34
N PHE A 330 -14.92 4.90 9.15
CA PHE A 330 -13.68 5.60 9.44
C PHE A 330 -12.67 5.54 8.29
N PHE A 331 -11.78 6.51 8.26
CA PHE A 331 -10.73 6.61 7.25
C PHE A 331 -9.53 5.81 7.72
N THR A 332 -9.00 4.97 6.84
CA THR A 332 -7.85 4.11 7.13
C THR A 332 -6.69 4.36 6.16
N GLY A 333 -6.85 5.27 5.19
CA GLY A 333 -5.78 5.77 4.32
C GLY A 333 -5.23 7.11 4.78
N THR A 334 -3.97 7.40 4.47
CA THR A 334 -3.30 8.67 4.79
C THR A 334 -2.63 9.22 3.55
N GLY A 335 -2.97 10.45 3.16
CA GLY A 335 -2.22 11.17 2.12
C GLY A 335 -1.07 11.96 2.74
N PHE A 336 -1.39 12.81 3.71
CA PHE A 336 -0.41 13.61 4.46
C PHE A 336 -0.73 13.50 5.96
N PRO A 337 0.14 12.88 6.77
CA PRO A 337 -0.04 12.77 8.22
C PRO A 337 -0.40 14.13 8.84
N LYS A 338 -1.36 14.13 9.77
CA LYS A 338 -1.87 15.32 10.49
C LYS A 338 -2.73 16.28 9.66
N VAL A 339 -2.76 16.14 8.34
CA VAL A 339 -3.31 17.16 7.43
C VAL A 339 -4.41 16.59 6.54
N PHE A 340 -4.18 15.42 5.93
CA PHE A 340 -5.02 14.92 4.85
C PHE A 340 -5.15 13.39 4.90
N TYR A 341 -6.36 12.92 5.13
CA TYR A 341 -6.71 11.50 5.25
C TYR A 341 -7.58 11.04 4.10
N LEU A 342 -7.47 9.76 3.76
CA LEU A 342 -8.11 9.16 2.60
C LEU A 342 -9.05 8.04 3.00
N LYS A 343 -10.15 7.92 2.26
CA LYS A 343 -11.05 6.77 2.31
C LYS A 343 -10.86 5.92 1.06
N TYR A 344 -10.17 4.80 1.21
CA TYR A 344 -10.09 3.78 0.17
C TYR A 344 -11.32 2.88 0.27
N HIS A 345 -12.24 3.02 -0.68
CA HIS A 345 -13.56 2.39 -0.60
C HIS A 345 -13.53 0.85 -0.61
N TYR A 346 -12.46 0.25 -1.17
CA TYR A 346 -12.31 -1.20 -1.29
C TYR A 346 -11.44 -1.84 -0.20
N TYR A 347 -10.81 -1.06 0.70
CA TYR A 347 -10.00 -1.59 1.82
C TYR A 347 -10.82 -2.54 2.69
N ARG A 348 -12.07 -2.17 2.97
CA ARG A 348 -13.05 -2.97 3.71
C ARG A 348 -13.44 -4.30 3.04
N VAL A 349 -13.02 -4.57 1.81
CA VAL A 349 -13.36 -5.80 1.08
C VAL A 349 -12.13 -6.66 0.87
N TYR A 350 -11.11 -6.16 0.17
CA TYR A 350 -9.99 -7.02 -0.19
C TYR A 350 -9.08 -7.37 0.98
N PHE A 351 -8.93 -6.51 2.00
CA PHE A 351 -8.11 -6.85 3.15
C PHE A 351 -8.77 -7.94 4.02
N PRO A 352 -10.07 -7.84 4.39
CA PRO A 352 -10.76 -8.95 5.04
C PRO A 352 -10.70 -10.25 4.23
N LEU A 353 -10.91 -10.19 2.91
CA LEU A 353 -10.78 -11.36 2.05
C LEU A 353 -9.37 -11.97 2.12
N MET A 354 -8.32 -11.16 1.99
CA MET A 354 -6.93 -11.64 2.16
C MET A 354 -6.70 -12.28 3.52
N ALA A 355 -7.15 -11.64 4.61
CA ALA A 355 -6.96 -12.13 5.97
C ALA A 355 -7.64 -13.48 6.19
N LEU A 356 -8.91 -13.61 5.81
CA LEU A 356 -9.67 -14.85 5.87
C LEU A 356 -9.00 -15.94 5.02
N SER A 357 -8.61 -15.60 3.80
CA SER A 357 -8.06 -16.57 2.87
C SER A 357 -6.67 -17.06 3.27
N ARG A 358 -5.80 -16.17 3.75
CA ARG A 358 -4.47 -16.54 4.27
C ARG A 358 -4.58 -17.32 5.57
N TYR A 359 -5.54 -17.01 6.45
CA TYR A 359 -5.79 -17.80 7.66
C TYR A 359 -6.21 -19.23 7.34
N CYS A 360 -7.17 -19.42 6.42
CA CYS A 360 -7.58 -20.75 5.97
C CYS A 360 -6.38 -21.57 5.45
N ARG A 361 -5.52 -20.97 4.62
CA ARG A 361 -4.31 -21.64 4.12
C ARG A 361 -3.29 -21.94 5.22
N ALA A 362 -3.10 -21.04 6.19
CA ALA A 362 -2.20 -21.28 7.32
C ALA A 362 -2.64 -22.49 8.17
N LEU A 363 -3.94 -22.75 8.26
CA LEU A 363 -4.49 -23.94 8.92
C LEU A 363 -4.53 -25.20 8.03
N GLY A 364 -4.06 -25.12 6.79
CA GLY A 364 -4.05 -26.24 5.84
C GLY A 364 -5.38 -26.53 5.16
N TYR A 365 -6.36 -25.61 5.21
CA TYR A 365 -7.58 -25.74 4.42
C TYR A 365 -7.28 -25.46 2.94
N ALA A 366 -7.60 -26.43 2.08
CA ALA A 366 -7.61 -26.22 0.64
C ALA A 366 -8.95 -25.59 0.22
N PHE A 367 -8.89 -24.50 -0.55
CA PHE A 367 -10.09 -23.99 -1.23
C PHE A 367 -10.53 -25.06 -2.24
N LYS A 368 -11.75 -25.58 -2.07
CA LYS A 368 -12.37 -26.41 -3.10
C LYS A 368 -12.59 -25.52 -4.31
N GLN A 369 -12.10 -25.93 -5.48
CA GLN A 369 -12.43 -25.25 -6.73
C GLN A 369 -13.95 -25.32 -6.91
N ASN A 370 -14.63 -24.18 -6.80
CA ASN A 370 -16.03 -24.10 -7.14
C ASN A 370 -16.13 -24.22 -8.67
N THR A 371 -16.48 -25.41 -9.16
CA THR A 371 -17.02 -25.58 -10.50
C THR A 371 -18.41 -24.95 -10.50
N TYR A 372 -18.51 -23.71 -10.98
CA TYR A 372 -19.80 -23.09 -11.32
C TYR A 372 -20.32 -23.59 -12.66
#